data_AF-A0A2A7A0A7-F1
#
_entry.id   AF-A0A2A7A0A7-F1
#
_cell.length_a   1.000
_cell.length_b   1.000
_cell.length_c   1.000
_cell.angle_alpha   90.00
_cell.angle_beta   90.00
_cell.angle_gamma   90.00
#
_symmetry.space_group_name_H-M   'P 1'
#
loop_
_entity.id
_entity.type
_entity.pdbx_description
1 polymer ?
#
loop_
_entity_poly.entity_id
_entity_poly.type
_entity_poly.pdbx_seq_one_letter_code
_entity_poly.pdbx_strand_id
1 'polypeptide(L)'
;MKTSKKAAGFYVTLFSCILAIASAICYGVLFKGIEYKEPVFDVRICVIMAAVGIVAAILLLVNERTAGFAPALLCLGSGISFMLFIKIAIWPVSDTIYGIEPFPAFTQLVVCAALLAATLVVSEVVLYMKKYRSA
;
A
#
# COMPACT_ATOMS: atom_id res chain seq x y z
N MET A 1 33.95 7.85 -0.55
CA MET A 1 32.51 7.90 -0.25
C MET A 1 32.17 9.31 0.23
N LYS A 2 31.47 10.12 -0.57
CA LYS A 2 30.84 11.33 -0.05
C LYS A 2 29.65 10.85 0.78
N THR A 3 29.71 10.99 2.09
CA THR A 3 28.60 10.68 2.99
C THR A 3 27.51 11.72 2.79
N SER A 4 26.63 11.50 1.82
CA SER A 4 25.47 12.36 1.62
C SER A 4 24.59 12.26 2.85
N LYS A 5 24.32 13.39 3.52
CA LYS A 5 23.42 13.41 4.69
C LYS A 5 22.03 12.97 4.25
N LYS A 6 21.49 11.93 4.90
CA LYS A 6 20.12 11.43 4.68
C LYS A 6 19.14 12.59 4.89
N ALA A 7 18.28 12.86 3.91
CA ALA A 7 17.25 13.89 4.01
C ALA A 7 15.93 13.31 4.51
N ALA A 8 14.96 14.18 4.79
CA ALA A 8 13.62 13.77 5.25
C ALA A 8 12.98 12.73 4.30
N GLY A 9 13.15 12.87 2.99
CA GLY A 9 12.58 11.93 2.02
C GLY A 9 13.06 10.48 2.17
N PHE A 10 14.26 10.24 2.72
CA PHE A 10 14.75 8.88 3.00
C PHE A 10 13.91 8.21 4.10
N TYR A 11 13.67 8.93 5.21
CA TYR A 11 12.89 8.43 6.34
C TYR A 11 11.42 8.26 6.00
N VAL A 12 10.84 9.19 5.24
CA VAL A 12 9.45 9.08 4.79
C VAL A 12 9.28 7.90 3.82
N THR A 13 10.24 7.65 2.92
CA THR A 13 10.21 6.44 2.07
C THR A 13 10.26 5.17 2.93
N LEU A 14 11.15 5.11 3.93
CA LEU A 14 11.27 3.94 4.82
C LEU A 14 9.94 3.68 5.56
N PHE A 15 9.32 4.75 6.08
CA PHE A 15 8.00 4.67 6.69
C PHE A 15 6.94 4.16 5.72
N SER A 16 7.00 4.59 4.46
CA SER A 16 6.08 4.13 3.39
C SER A 16 6.23 2.63 3.11
N CYS A 17 7.46 2.11 3.12
CA CYS A 17 7.69 0.66 3.00
C CYS A 17 7.06 -0.11 4.16
N ILE A 18 7.22 0.39 5.39
CA ILE A 18 6.61 -0.23 6.58
C ILE A 18 5.09 -0.17 6.49
N LEU A 19 4.53 0.96 6.04
CA LEU A 19 3.10 1.15 5.85
C LEU A 19 2.52 0.20 4.80
N ALA A 20 3.24 -0.05 3.70
CA ALA A 20 2.85 -1.02 2.68
C ALA A 20 2.83 -2.47 3.21
N ILE A 21 3.78 -2.84 4.06
CA ILE A 21 3.81 -4.16 4.70
C ILE A 21 2.68 -4.28 5.74
N ALA A 22 2.49 -3.25 6.57
CA ALA A 22 1.44 -3.23 7.58
C ALA A 22 0.04 -3.32 6.95
N SER A 23 -0.20 -2.57 5.88
CA SER A 23 -1.47 -2.61 5.14
C SER A 23 -1.69 -3.98 4.48
N ALA A 24 -0.64 -4.69 4.04
CA ALA A 24 -0.74 -6.03 3.49
C ALA A 24 -1.16 -7.05 4.57
N ILE A 25 -0.58 -6.94 5.77
CA ILE A 25 -0.93 -7.77 6.91
C ILE A 25 -2.36 -7.47 7.38
N CYS A 26 -2.72 -6.18 7.52
CA CYS A 26 -4.07 -5.79 7.91
C CYS A 26 -5.13 -6.32 6.93
N TYR A 27 -4.90 -6.19 5.62
CA TYR A 27 -5.81 -6.76 4.62
C TYR A 27 -5.86 -8.30 4.74
N GLY A 28 -4.71 -8.97 4.86
CA GLY A 28 -4.64 -10.42 5.01
C GLY A 28 -5.24 -10.99 6.29
N VAL A 29 -5.26 -10.24 7.40
CA VAL A 29 -5.84 -10.70 8.66
C VAL A 29 -7.33 -10.38 8.74
N LEU A 30 -7.74 -9.18 8.29
CA LEU A 30 -9.13 -8.74 8.38
C LEU A 30 -10.02 -9.43 7.34
N PHE A 31 -9.55 -9.62 6.10
CA PHE A 31 -10.37 -10.16 5.02
C PHE A 31 -10.32 -11.68 4.84
N LYS A 32 -9.33 -12.37 5.40
CA LYS A 32 -9.19 -13.84 5.24
C LYS A 32 -10.38 -14.63 5.82
N GLY A 33 -11.10 -14.06 6.79
CA GLY A 33 -12.28 -14.68 7.40
C GLY A 33 -13.62 -14.19 6.87
N ILE A 34 -13.63 -13.28 5.88
CA ILE A 34 -14.87 -12.69 5.38
C ILE A 34 -15.30 -13.42 4.11
N GLU A 35 -16.29 -14.30 4.24
CA GLU A 35 -16.97 -14.91 3.11
C GLU A 35 -18.22 -14.09 2.77
N TYR A 36 -18.27 -13.60 1.53
CA TYR A 36 -19.47 -13.06 0.89
C TYR A 36 -19.73 -13.91 -0.35
N LYS A 37 -20.90 -13.77 -1.01
CA LYS A 37 -21.29 -14.55 -2.21
C LYS A 37 -20.18 -14.71 -3.26
N GLU A 38 -19.25 -13.76 -3.33
CA GLU A 38 -18.00 -13.82 -4.09
C GLU A 38 -16.77 -13.69 -3.17
N PRO A 39 -15.61 -14.26 -3.54
CA PRO A 39 -14.39 -14.14 -2.75
C PRO A 39 -13.98 -12.66 -2.61
N VAL A 40 -14.18 -12.10 -1.42
CA VAL A 40 -13.82 -10.70 -1.08
C VAL A 40 -12.33 -10.54 -0.74
N PHE A 41 -11.62 -11.67 -0.68
CA PHE A 41 -10.20 -11.73 -0.40
C PHE A 41 -9.41 -12.16 -1.63
N ASP A 42 -8.51 -11.28 -2.10
CA ASP A 42 -7.53 -11.63 -3.12
C ASP A 42 -6.11 -11.58 -2.53
N VAL A 43 -5.51 -12.76 -2.38
CA VAL A 43 -4.13 -12.94 -1.91
C VAL A 43 -3.14 -12.11 -2.71
N ARG A 44 -3.41 -11.83 -4.00
CA ARG A 44 -2.54 -11.03 -4.86
C ARG A 44 -2.32 -9.63 -4.30
N ILE A 45 -3.33 -9.02 -3.67
CA ILE A 45 -3.21 -7.68 -3.08
C ILE A 45 -2.18 -7.69 -1.94
N CYS A 46 -2.25 -8.70 -1.06
CA CYS A 46 -1.26 -8.91 0.00
C CYS A 46 0.15 -9.12 -0.56
N VAL A 47 0.26 -10.02 -1.54
CA VAL A 47 1.56 -10.40 -2.12
C VAL A 47 2.20 -9.21 -2.83
N ILE A 48 1.44 -8.45 -3.62
CA ILE A 48 1.94 -7.27 -4.34
C ILE A 48 2.42 -6.22 -3.33
N MET A 49 1.61 -5.86 -2.32
CA MET A 49 2.04 -4.83 -1.37
C MET A 49 3.22 -5.26 -0.50
N ALA A 50 3.23 -6.52 -0.03
CA ALA A 50 4.35 -7.02 0.75
C ALA A 50 5.64 -7.09 -0.09
N ALA A 51 5.56 -7.62 -1.31
CA ALA A 51 6.71 -7.71 -2.21
C ALA A 51 7.24 -6.32 -2.57
N VAL A 52 6.36 -5.39 -2.94
CA VAL A 52 6.75 -4.02 -3.30
C VAL A 52 7.34 -3.29 -2.10
N GLY A 53 6.76 -3.43 -0.91
CA GLY A 53 7.29 -2.84 0.33
C GLY A 53 8.71 -3.34 0.66
N ILE A 54 8.94 -4.66 0.55
CA ILE A 54 10.24 -5.29 0.80
C ILE A 54 11.26 -4.88 -0.28
N VAL A 55 10.91 -4.99 -1.55
CA VAL A 55 11.82 -4.66 -2.67
C VAL A 55 12.18 -3.17 -2.63
N ALA A 56 11.23 -2.28 -2.34
CA ALA A 56 11.51 -0.86 -2.18
C ALA A 56 12.42 -0.56 -0.98
N ALA A 57 12.25 -1.27 0.15
CA ALA A 57 13.15 -1.16 1.29
C ALA A 57 14.59 -1.59 0.93
N ILE A 58 14.73 -2.71 0.20
CA ILE A 58 16.04 -3.17 -0.28
C ILE A 58 16.66 -2.12 -1.22
N LEU A 59 15.92 -1.64 -2.22
CA LEU A 59 16.40 -0.62 -3.16
C LEU A 59 16.86 0.66 -2.48
N LEU A 60 16.20 1.04 -1.38
CA LEU A 60 16.52 2.21 -0.58
C LEU A 60 17.76 2.01 0.31
N LEU A 61 17.99 0.80 0.82
CA LEU A 61 19.11 0.49 1.72
C LEU A 61 20.41 0.13 0.98
N VAL A 62 20.32 -0.39 -0.25
CA VAL A 62 21.48 -0.92 -0.98
C VAL A 62 22.35 0.18 -1.60
N ASN A 63 21.77 1.17 -2.29
CA ASN A 63 22.57 2.18 -2.99
C ASN A 63 21.80 3.51 -3.21
N GLU A 64 22.52 4.63 -3.22
CA GLU A 64 21.94 5.97 -3.48
C GLU A 64 21.36 6.07 -4.90
N ARG A 65 21.99 5.37 -5.86
CA ARG A 65 21.52 5.28 -7.26
C ARG A 65 20.20 4.51 -7.39
N THR A 66 19.97 3.50 -6.56
CA THR A 66 18.75 2.68 -6.59
C THR A 66 17.63 3.24 -5.71
N ALA A 67 17.98 4.06 -4.71
CA ALA A 67 17.03 4.71 -3.82
C ALA A 67 16.04 5.64 -4.55
N GLY A 68 16.40 6.15 -5.73
CA GLY A 68 15.51 6.92 -6.61
C GLY A 68 14.36 6.10 -7.22
N PHE A 69 14.53 4.79 -7.39
CA PHE A 69 13.53 3.88 -7.96
C PHE A 69 12.57 3.30 -6.92
N ALA A 70 12.98 3.24 -5.65
CA ALA A 70 12.15 2.77 -4.54
C ALA A 70 10.74 3.44 -4.44
N PRO A 71 10.58 4.78 -4.58
CA PRO A 71 9.28 5.41 -4.42
C PRO A 71 8.37 5.23 -5.64
N ALA A 72 8.95 5.14 -6.84
CA ALA A 72 8.22 4.82 -8.07
C ALA A 72 7.65 3.40 -8.02
N LEU A 73 8.45 2.44 -7.53
CA LEU A 73 7.99 1.08 -7.32
C LEU A 73 6.87 1.01 -6.28
N LEU A 74 7.02 1.71 -5.14
CA LEU A 74 5.97 1.80 -4.11
C LEU A 74 4.66 2.39 -4.66
N CYS A 75 4.74 3.45 -5.46
CA CYS A 75 3.58 4.10 -6.05
C CYS A 75 2.87 3.19 -7.06
N LEU A 76 3.62 2.51 -7.93
CA LEU A 76 3.05 1.56 -8.89
C LEU A 76 2.40 0.36 -8.17
N GLY A 77 3.09 -0.22 -7.20
CA GLY A 77 2.58 -1.37 -6.45
C GLY A 77 1.34 -1.05 -5.62
N SER A 78 1.37 0.07 -4.90
CA SER A 78 0.19 0.53 -4.13
C SER A 78 -0.98 0.90 -5.03
N GLY A 79 -0.73 1.51 -6.20
CA GLY A 79 -1.77 1.82 -7.18
C GLY A 79 -2.46 0.57 -7.75
N ILE A 80 -1.69 -0.44 -8.16
CA ILE A 80 -2.23 -1.71 -8.66
C ILE A 80 -3.03 -2.43 -7.57
N SER A 81 -2.48 -2.51 -6.35
CA SER A 81 -3.18 -3.12 -5.21
C SER A 81 -4.48 -2.40 -4.86
N PHE A 82 -4.51 -1.07 -4.94
CA PHE A 82 -5.71 -0.27 -4.69
C PHE A 82 -6.79 -0.48 -5.77
N MET A 83 -6.41 -0.52 -7.05
CA MET A 83 -7.36 -0.81 -8.13
C MET A 83 -7.95 -2.22 -8.04
N LEU A 84 -7.13 -3.21 -7.69
CA LEU A 84 -7.61 -4.58 -7.44
C LEU A 84 -8.58 -4.62 -6.26
N PHE A 85 -8.29 -3.88 -5.19
CA PHE A 85 -9.21 -3.78 -4.04
C PHE A 85 -10.55 -3.15 -4.42
N ILE A 86 -10.56 -2.04 -5.19
CA ILE A 86 -11.79 -1.40 -5.68
C ILE A 86 -12.65 -2.38 -6.49
N LYS A 87 -12.01 -3.15 -7.38
CA LYS A 87 -12.71 -4.14 -8.22
C LYS A 87 -13.46 -5.17 -7.37
N ILE A 88 -12.90 -5.60 -6.25
CA ILE A 88 -13.51 -6.57 -5.35
C ILE A 88 -14.57 -5.90 -4.45
N ALA A 89 -14.31 -4.66 -4.01
CA ALA A 89 -15.18 -3.94 -3.09
C ALA A 89 -16.46 -3.38 -3.74
N ILE A 90 -16.51 -3.23 -5.08
CA ILE A 90 -17.63 -2.56 -5.75
C ILE A 90 -18.99 -3.25 -5.52
N TRP A 91 -19.02 -4.58 -5.54
CA TRP A 91 -20.23 -5.37 -5.31
C TRP A 91 -20.73 -5.29 -3.86
N PRO A 92 -19.93 -5.62 -2.82
CA PRO A 92 -20.41 -5.53 -1.44
C PRO A 92 -20.78 -4.09 -1.03
N VAL A 93 -20.11 -3.07 -1.58
CA VAL A 93 -20.49 -1.66 -1.35
C VAL A 93 -21.81 -1.32 -2.03
N SER A 94 -22.00 -1.74 -3.29
CA SER A 94 -23.25 -1.53 -4.02
C SER A 94 -24.44 -2.19 -3.31
N ASP A 95 -24.31 -3.46 -2.91
CA ASP A 95 -25.38 -4.20 -2.23
C ASP A 95 -25.78 -3.54 -0.90
N THR A 96 -24.81 -2.99 -0.18
CA THR A 96 -25.04 -2.26 1.07
C THR A 96 -25.75 -0.92 0.82
N ILE A 97 -25.37 -0.17 -0.22
CA ILE A 97 -25.97 1.14 -0.55
C ILE A 97 -27.41 0.99 -1.06
N TYR A 98 -27.64 0.01 -1.93
CA TYR A 98 -28.98 -0.26 -2.48
C TYR A 98 -29.89 -1.04 -1.52
N GLY A 99 -29.39 -1.40 -0.34
CA GLY A 99 -30.17 -2.06 0.71
C GLY A 99 -30.63 -3.47 0.34
N ILE A 100 -29.90 -4.14 -0.56
CA ILE A 100 -30.23 -5.50 -1.00
C ILE A 100 -29.88 -6.49 0.13
N GLU A 101 -28.64 -6.43 0.62
CA GLU A 101 -28.14 -7.23 1.76
C GLU A 101 -27.10 -6.42 2.55
N PRO A 102 -27.20 -6.35 3.89
CA PRO A 102 -26.21 -5.65 4.70
C PRO A 102 -24.92 -6.46 4.79
N PHE A 103 -23.80 -5.87 4.37
CA PHE A 103 -22.49 -6.49 4.56
C PHE A 103 -22.02 -6.34 6.03
N PRO A 104 -21.94 -7.42 6.81
CA PRO A 104 -21.67 -7.34 8.25
C PRO A 104 -20.26 -6.81 8.58
N ALA A 105 -19.33 -6.90 7.62
CA ALA A 105 -17.93 -6.47 7.77
C ALA A 105 -17.63 -5.12 7.10
N PHE A 106 -18.64 -4.26 6.87
CA PHE A 106 -18.49 -2.97 6.19
C PHE A 106 -17.41 -2.08 6.83
N THR A 107 -17.32 -2.03 8.16
CA THR A 107 -16.29 -1.25 8.87
C THR A 107 -14.88 -1.73 8.54
N GLN A 108 -14.66 -3.05 8.43
CA GLN A 108 -13.34 -3.61 8.09
C GLN A 108 -12.96 -3.25 6.65
N LEU A 109 -13.94 -3.24 5.74
CA LEU A 109 -13.76 -2.81 4.36
C LEU A 109 -13.35 -1.34 4.27
N VAL A 110 -14.01 -0.45 5.01
CA VAL A 110 -13.65 0.97 5.07
C VAL A 110 -12.25 1.18 5.64
N VAL A 111 -11.89 0.46 6.71
CA VAL A 111 -10.56 0.55 7.32
C VAL A 111 -9.45 0.12 6.35
N CYS A 112 -9.64 -1.00 5.63
CA CYS A 112 -8.68 -1.43 4.61
C CYS A 112 -8.62 -0.45 3.42
N ALA A 113 -9.76 0.07 2.97
CA ALA A 113 -9.81 1.08 1.91
C ALA A 113 -9.01 2.33 2.31
N ALA A 114 -9.21 2.82 3.54
CA ALA A 114 -8.50 3.97 4.08
C ALA A 114 -6.98 3.69 4.20
N LEU A 115 -6.58 2.51 4.66
CA LEU A 115 -5.18 2.10 4.75
C LEU A 115 -4.51 2.02 3.37
N LEU A 116 -5.15 1.41 2.38
CA LEU A 116 -4.64 1.33 1.02
C LEU A 116 -4.54 2.72 0.37
N ALA A 117 -5.57 3.55 0.52
CA ALA A 117 -5.56 4.92 0.03
C ALA A 117 -4.47 5.77 0.70
N ALA A 118 -4.31 5.66 2.02
CA ALA A 118 -3.24 6.35 2.74
C ALA A 118 -1.86 5.88 2.26
N THR A 119 -1.69 4.59 2.01
CA THR A 119 -0.43 4.03 1.50
C THR A 119 -0.11 4.56 0.10
N LEU A 120 -1.12 4.71 -0.76
CA LEU A 120 -0.99 5.30 -2.09
C LEU A 120 -0.58 6.79 -2.01
N VAL A 121 -1.32 7.59 -1.24
CA VAL A 121 -1.06 9.03 -1.08
C VAL A 121 0.33 9.27 -0.52
N VAL A 122 0.73 8.53 0.52
CA VAL A 122 2.07 8.66 1.11
C VAL A 122 3.14 8.27 0.08
N SER A 123 2.92 7.22 -0.71
CA SER A 123 3.85 6.79 -1.77
C SER A 123 4.03 7.86 -2.86
N GLU A 124 2.95 8.56 -3.23
CA GLU A 124 3.00 9.70 -4.16
C GLU A 124 3.74 10.89 -3.58
N VAL A 125 3.49 11.25 -2.32
CA VAL A 125 4.20 12.36 -1.67
C VAL A 125 5.71 12.09 -1.65
N VAL A 126 6.10 10.85 -1.38
CA VAL A 126 7.51 10.45 -1.31
C VAL A 126 8.22 10.54 -2.66
N LEU A 127 7.51 10.35 -3.79
CA LEU A 127 8.08 10.53 -5.13
C LEU A 127 8.65 11.94 -5.31
N TYR A 128 8.01 12.94 -4.73
CA TYR A 128 8.41 14.34 -4.85
C TYR A 128 9.42 14.80 -3.79
N MET A 129 9.74 13.97 -2.78
CA MET A 129 10.67 14.34 -1.71
C MET A 129 12.13 14.03 -2.06
N LYS A 130 13.03 14.99 -1.84
CA LYS A 130 14.48 14.76 -1.92
C LYS A 130 14.92 13.77 -0.84
N LYS A 131 15.56 12.67 -1.26
CA LYS A 131 16.04 11.59 -0.38
C LYS A 131 17.42 11.85 0.22
N TYR A 132 18.25 12.59 -0.50
CA TYR A 132 19.59 12.99 -0.06
C TYR A 132 19.70 14.50 -0.10
N ARG A 133 20.32 15.08 0.92
CA ARG A 133 20.64 16.51 0.92
C ARG A 133 21.80 16.71 -0.07
N SER A 134 21.61 17.54 -1.09
CA SER A 134 22.72 17.95 -1.96
C SER A 134 23.82 18.54 -1.09
N ALA A 135 25.03 18.00 -1.22
CA ALA A 135 26.24 18.51 -0.60
C ALA A 135 26.50 19.96 -1.03
#